data_AF-A0A956NWL4-F1
#
_entry.id   AF-A0A956NWL4-F1
#
_cell.length_a   1.000
_cell.length_b   1.000
_cell.length_c   1.000
_cell.angle_alpha   90.00
_cell.angle_beta   90.00
_cell.angle_gamma   90.00
#
_symmetry.space_group_name_H-M   'P 1'
#
loop_
_entity.id
_entity.type
_entity.pdbx_description
1 polymer ?
#
loop_
_entity_poly.entity_id
_entity_poly.type
_entity_poly.pdbx_seq_one_letter_code
_entity_poly.pdbx_strand_id
1 'polypeptide(L)'
;MGKNKFDARSISIIGLLMGLDIILTRFVAIETPIVRIGFGFLPIAIIAMLYGPWIAGTAAAMADFMGIMLFPKIALYFPGFTLSAFLGGVIYGLILYKKPKTLKRVILAVLLITVIINLGLNTLWLKIILDKAIYAIFPARVIQSLVLAPVNCLLLYGILQNKAFLKATKLK
;
A
#
# COMPACT_ATOMS: atom_id res chain seq x y z
N MET A 1 -5.33 -29.31 16.53
CA MET A 1 -4.87 -27.98 16.99
C MET A 1 -5.18 -26.92 15.93
N GLY A 2 -6.45 -26.49 15.84
CA GLY A 2 -6.86 -25.37 14.98
C GLY A 2 -6.78 -24.06 15.77
N LYS A 3 -5.72 -23.27 15.58
CA LYS A 3 -5.62 -21.94 16.20
C LYS A 3 -6.34 -20.94 15.30
N ASN A 4 -7.48 -20.44 15.77
CA ASN A 4 -8.32 -19.44 15.11
C ASN A 4 -7.48 -18.27 14.60
N LYS A 5 -7.65 -17.93 13.32
CA LYS A 5 -6.88 -16.89 12.60
C LYS A 5 -7.21 -15.45 13.04
N PHE A 6 -8.18 -15.28 13.96
CA PHE A 6 -8.67 -13.99 14.46
C PHE A 6 -8.73 -14.01 15.99
N ASP A 7 -7.59 -13.73 16.61
CA ASP A 7 -7.51 -13.44 18.04
C ASP A 7 -7.80 -11.94 18.26
N ALA A 8 -8.38 -11.55 19.40
CA ALA A 8 -8.73 -10.15 19.70
C ALA A 8 -7.51 -9.23 19.53
N ARG A 9 -6.34 -9.71 19.97
CA ARG A 9 -5.05 -9.05 19.79
C ARG A 9 -4.71 -8.79 18.32
N SER A 10 -5.03 -9.74 17.43
CA SER A 10 -4.73 -9.62 16.01
C SER A 10 -5.59 -8.54 15.35
N ILE A 11 -6.87 -8.48 15.71
CA ILE A 11 -7.82 -7.47 15.21
C ILE A 11 -7.38 -6.08 15.67
N SER A 12 -7.01 -5.91 16.95
CA SER A 12 -6.53 -4.62 17.46
C SER A 12 -5.26 -4.14 16.76
N ILE A 13 -4.32 -5.04 16.45
CA ILE A 13 -3.09 -4.68 15.72
C ILE A 13 -3.42 -4.25 14.29
N ILE A 14 -4.33 -4.95 13.61
CA ILE A 14 -4.77 -4.59 12.24
C ILE A 14 -5.43 -3.21 12.26
N GLY A 15 -6.34 -2.95 13.21
CA GLY A 15 -6.99 -1.65 13.37
C GLY A 15 -6.01 -0.51 13.64
N LEU A 16 -5.01 -0.74 14.50
CA LEU A 16 -3.97 0.25 14.79
C LEU A 16 -3.10 0.55 13.55
N LEU A 17 -2.73 -0.48 12.78
CA LEU A 17 -1.96 -0.31 11.55
C LEU A 17 -2.79 0.36 10.44
N MET A 18 -4.09 0.10 10.36
CA MET A 18 -5.01 0.81 9.46
C MET A 18 -5.13 2.29 9.83
N GLY A 19 -5.27 2.61 11.11
CA GLY A 19 -5.26 3.99 11.58
C GLY A 19 -3.95 4.70 11.22
N LEU A 20 -2.82 4.00 11.38
CA LEU A 20 -1.51 4.52 10.98
C LEU A 20 -1.42 4.74 9.46
N ASP A 21 -1.97 3.86 8.63
CA ASP A 21 -2.03 4.06 7.18
C ASP A 21 -2.80 5.34 6.82
N ILE A 22 -3.98 5.54 7.42
CA ILE A 22 -4.78 6.76 7.18
C ILE A 22 -3.98 8.00 7.56
N ILE A 23 -3.34 8.02 8.74
CA ILE A 23 -2.56 9.16 9.20
C ILE A 23 -1.36 9.44 8.27
N LEU A 24 -0.61 8.39 7.92
CA LEU A 24 0.57 8.51 7.06
C LEU A 24 0.22 8.95 5.63
N THR A 25 -0.92 8.51 5.11
CA THR A 25 -1.40 8.86 3.77
C THR A 25 -1.93 10.28 3.69
N ARG A 26 -2.54 10.78 4.78
CA ARG A 26 -3.23 12.08 4.81
C ARG A 26 -2.37 13.23 5.34
N PHE A 27 -1.60 13.01 6.41
CA PHE A 27 -0.88 14.07 7.12
C PHE A 27 0.62 14.08 6.87
N VAL A 28 1.23 12.91 6.65
CA VAL A 28 2.69 12.77 6.49
C VAL A 28 3.10 12.68 5.02
N ALA A 29 2.13 12.65 4.10
CA ALA A 29 2.43 12.64 2.67
C ALA A 29 3.08 13.97 2.26
N ILE A 30 4.29 13.88 1.70
CA ILE A 30 5.01 15.05 1.18
C ILE A 30 4.48 15.29 -0.23
N GLU A 31 3.77 16.40 -0.42
CA GLU A 31 3.23 16.83 -1.70
C GLU A 31 4.17 17.90 -2.29
N THR A 32 4.99 17.51 -3.27
CA THR A 32 5.68 18.48 -4.13
C THR A 32 4.83 18.75 -5.36
N PRO A 33 5.03 19.87 -6.08
CA PRO A 33 4.22 20.23 -7.26
C PRO A 33 4.21 19.17 -8.37
N ILE A 34 5.20 18.27 -8.38
CA ILE A 34 5.40 17.25 -9.42
C ILE A 34 5.25 15.83 -8.84
N VAL A 35 5.66 15.62 -7.58
CA VAL A 35 5.71 14.29 -6.95
C VAL A 35 5.06 14.31 -5.57
N ARG A 36 4.06 13.45 -5.39
CA ARG A 36 3.51 13.12 -4.07
C ARG A 36 4.13 11.82 -3.57
N ILE A 37 4.82 11.88 -2.43
CA ILE A 37 5.36 10.71 -1.72
C ILE A 37 4.39 10.37 -0.58
N GLY A 38 3.69 9.24 -0.70
CA GLY A 38 2.77 8.75 0.34
C GLY A 38 3.37 7.57 1.10
N PHE A 39 3.27 7.57 2.42
CA PHE A 39 3.87 6.53 3.29
C PHE A 39 2.89 5.43 3.72
N GLY A 40 1.63 5.47 3.29
CA GLY A 40 0.58 4.52 3.67
C GLY A 40 0.81 3.07 3.25
N PHE A 41 1.68 2.84 2.28
CA PHE A 41 2.05 1.48 1.88
C PHE A 41 2.83 0.73 2.98
N LEU A 42 3.48 1.44 3.91
CA LEU A 42 4.32 0.81 4.94
C LEU A 42 3.49 0.02 5.97
N PRO A 43 2.43 0.58 6.61
CA PRO A 43 1.59 -0.20 7.51
C PRO A 43 0.89 -1.36 6.82
N ILE A 44 0.40 -1.17 5.58
CA ILE A 44 -0.22 -2.24 4.79
C ILE A 44 0.77 -3.38 4.52
N ALA A 45 2.01 -3.06 4.16
CA ALA A 45 3.05 -4.06 3.95
C ALA A 45 3.39 -4.82 5.25
N ILE A 46 3.31 -4.17 6.42
CA ILE A 46 3.45 -4.82 7.72
C ILE A 46 2.28 -5.80 7.98
N ILE A 47 1.04 -5.39 7.70
CA ILE A 47 -0.13 -6.28 7.81
C ILE A 47 0.04 -7.49 6.88
N ALA A 48 0.49 -7.27 5.64
CA ALA A 48 0.76 -8.31 4.66
C ALA A 48 1.80 -9.33 5.14
N MET A 49 2.89 -8.86 5.76
CA MET A 49 3.92 -9.74 6.32
C MET A 49 3.43 -10.58 7.50
N LEU A 50 2.55 -10.04 8.34
CA LEU A 50 2.11 -10.67 9.59
C LEU A 50 0.88 -11.58 9.40
N TYR A 51 -0.08 -11.14 8.59
CA TYR A 51 -1.42 -11.73 8.49
C TYR A 51 -1.72 -12.31 7.10
N GLY A 52 -0.90 -12.00 6.09
CA GLY A 52 -1.00 -12.56 4.75
C GLY A 52 -1.81 -11.72 3.76
N PRO A 53 -1.99 -12.22 2.52
CA PRO A 53 -2.52 -11.44 1.39
C PRO A 53 -3.97 -11.01 1.56
N TRP A 54 -4.85 -11.90 1.99
CA TRP A 54 -6.28 -11.61 2.09
C TRP A 54 -6.57 -10.54 3.15
N ILE A 55 -5.97 -10.67 4.34
CA ILE A 55 -6.18 -9.73 5.45
C ILE A 55 -5.57 -8.36 5.12
N ALA A 56 -4.41 -8.32 4.47
CA ALA A 56 -3.80 -7.07 4.04
C ALA A 56 -4.58 -6.37 2.93
N GLY A 57 -5.12 -7.13 1.97
CA GLY A 57 -5.99 -6.59 0.94
C GLY A 57 -7.25 -5.96 1.54
N THR A 58 -7.96 -6.68 2.41
CA THR A 58 -9.18 -6.14 3.06
C THR A 58 -8.86 -4.94 3.94
N ALA A 59 -7.76 -4.97 4.70
CA ALA A 59 -7.35 -3.86 5.54
C ALA A 59 -7.01 -2.61 4.71
N ALA A 60 -6.32 -2.77 3.58
CA ALA A 60 -6.01 -1.68 2.66
C ALA A 60 -7.27 -1.07 2.03
N ALA A 61 -8.23 -1.92 1.63
CA ALA A 61 -9.50 -1.46 1.08
C ALA A 61 -10.32 -0.67 2.11
N MET A 62 -10.40 -1.17 3.34
CA MET A 62 -11.11 -0.49 4.42
C MET A 62 -10.42 0.81 4.83
N ALA A 63 -9.09 0.83 4.90
CA ALA A 63 -8.32 2.03 5.22
C ALA A 63 -8.48 3.11 4.14
N ASP A 64 -8.52 2.73 2.86
CA ASP A 64 -8.80 3.64 1.75
C ASP A 64 -10.22 4.24 1.86
N PHE A 65 -11.23 3.38 2.03
CA PHE A 65 -12.62 3.81 2.19
C PHE A 65 -12.80 4.75 3.39
N MET A 66 -12.31 4.36 4.56
CA MET A 66 -12.37 5.18 5.78
C MET A 66 -11.57 6.47 5.62
N GLY A 67 -10.39 6.42 4.99
CA GLY A 67 -9.56 7.59 4.77
C GLY A 67 -10.23 8.64 3.87
N ILE A 68 -11.01 8.20 2.88
CA ILE A 68 -11.77 9.11 2.01
C ILE A 68 -13.01 9.65 2.73
N MET A 69 -13.71 8.82 3.50
CA MET A 69 -14.88 9.22 4.27
C MET A 69 -14.55 10.24 5.36
N LEU A 70 -13.44 10.04 6.08
CA LEU A 70 -13.00 10.93 7.17
C LEU A 70 -12.32 12.20 6.66
N PHE A 71 -11.55 12.10 5.57
CA PHE A 71 -10.77 13.21 5.01
C PHE A 71 -10.98 13.29 3.50
N PRO A 72 -12.18 13.72 3.05
CA PRO A 72 -12.46 13.90 1.64
C PRO A 72 -11.50 14.97 1.09
N LYS A 73 -10.59 14.56 0.21
CA LYS A 73 -9.94 15.51 -0.70
C LYS A 73 -10.93 15.84 -1.81
N ILE A 74 -10.74 16.96 -2.50
CA ILE A 74 -11.63 17.53 -3.55
C ILE A 74 -12.07 16.52 -4.63
N ALA A 75 -11.41 15.37 -4.79
CA ALA A 75 -11.74 14.35 -5.76
C ALA A 75 -12.89 13.43 -5.29
N LEU A 76 -13.90 13.24 -6.16
CA LEU A 76 -14.98 12.27 -6.00
C LEU A 76 -14.43 10.87 -5.65
N TYR A 77 -15.06 10.20 -4.68
CA TYR A 77 -14.77 8.80 -4.38
C TYR A 77 -15.02 7.94 -5.62
N PHE A 78 -13.99 7.23 -6.07
CA PHE A 78 -14.13 6.26 -7.15
C PHE A 78 -13.78 4.85 -6.63
N PRO A 79 -14.74 3.90 -6.63
CA PRO A 79 -14.54 2.56 -6.09
C PRO A 79 -13.34 1.80 -6.69
N GLY A 80 -12.93 2.12 -7.91
CA GLY A 80 -11.74 1.53 -8.53
C GLY A 80 -10.45 1.82 -7.77
N PHE A 81 -10.30 2.97 -7.11
CA PHE A 81 -9.11 3.25 -6.29
C PHE A 81 -9.05 2.36 -5.04
N THR A 82 -10.21 2.05 -4.45
CA THR A 82 -10.30 1.08 -3.35
C THR A 82 -9.96 -0.34 -3.82
N LEU A 83 -10.35 -0.72 -5.04
CA LEU A 83 -9.93 -1.98 -5.65
C LEU A 83 -8.41 -2.03 -5.90
N SER A 84 -7.82 -0.93 -6.36
CA SER A 84 -6.36 -0.78 -6.48
C SER A 84 -5.67 -0.97 -5.12
N ALA A 85 -6.21 -0.37 -4.05
CA ALA A 85 -5.67 -0.52 -2.69
C ALA A 85 -5.75 -1.97 -2.21
N PHE A 86 -6.88 -2.65 -2.43
CA PHE A 86 -7.05 -4.07 -2.13
C PHE A 86 -5.98 -4.92 -2.81
N LEU A 87 -5.83 -4.77 -4.13
CA LEU A 87 -4.83 -5.52 -4.91
C LEU A 87 -3.40 -5.21 -4.46
N GLY A 88 -3.12 -3.97 -4.02
CA GLY A 88 -1.84 -3.58 -3.46
C GLY A 88 -1.51 -4.35 -2.19
N GLY A 89 -2.46 -4.43 -1.26
CA GLY A 89 -2.31 -5.24 -0.05
C GLY A 89 -2.14 -6.73 -0.35
N VAL A 90 -2.87 -7.27 -1.32
CA VAL A 90 -2.75 -8.67 -1.76
C VAL A 90 -1.38 -8.95 -2.35
N ILE A 91 -0.88 -8.10 -3.25
CA ILE A 91 0.45 -8.30 -3.89
C ILE A 91 1.57 -8.27 -2.85
N TYR A 92 1.51 -7.32 -1.89
CA TYR A 92 2.45 -7.33 -0.77
C TYR A 92 2.38 -8.65 0.01
N GLY A 93 1.19 -9.14 0.33
CA GLY A 93 1.04 -10.39 1.06
C GLY A 93 1.51 -11.62 0.28
N LEU A 94 1.25 -11.73 -1.02
CA LEU A 94 1.69 -12.88 -1.82
C LEU A 94 3.22 -13.01 -1.89
N ILE A 95 3.92 -11.87 -1.93
CA ILE A 95 5.37 -11.85 -2.14
C ILE A 95 6.13 -11.88 -0.80
N LEU A 96 5.62 -11.22 0.24
CA LEU A 96 6.32 -11.03 1.52
C LEU A 96 5.86 -12.00 2.63
N TYR A 97 4.69 -12.65 2.52
CA TYR A 97 4.17 -13.52 3.58
C TYR A 97 4.90 -14.87 3.64
N LYS A 98 5.35 -15.27 4.85
CA LYS A 98 6.02 -16.56 5.14
C LYS A 98 7.22 -16.89 4.23
N LYS A 99 7.88 -15.87 3.70
CA LYS A 99 8.90 -15.95 2.66
C LYS A 99 10.17 -15.24 3.16
N PRO A 100 11.40 -15.70 2.82
CA PRO A 100 12.61 -14.98 3.18
C PRO A 100 12.59 -13.55 2.65
N LYS A 101 12.86 -12.61 3.55
CA LYS A 101 12.79 -11.15 3.37
C LYS A 101 14.03 -10.63 2.62
N THR A 102 14.17 -11.00 1.35
CA THR A 102 15.31 -10.61 0.51
C THR A 102 15.04 -9.32 -0.28
N LEU A 103 16.08 -8.52 -0.51
CA LEU A 103 16.03 -7.30 -1.35
C LEU A 103 15.34 -7.53 -2.70
N LYS A 104 15.67 -8.64 -3.36
CA LYS A 104 15.10 -9.01 -4.67
C LYS A 104 13.57 -9.10 -4.65
N ARG A 105 12.98 -9.60 -3.55
CA ARG A 105 11.53 -9.72 -3.41
C ARG A 105 10.84 -8.40 -3.10
N VAL A 106 11.50 -7.53 -2.34
CA VAL A 106 11.01 -6.16 -2.10
C VAL A 106 10.94 -5.42 -3.42
N ILE A 107 12.02 -5.49 -4.20
CA ILE A 107 12.10 -4.87 -5.53
C ILE A 107 11.00 -5.44 -6.43
N LEU A 108 10.81 -6.77 -6.45
CA LEU A 108 9.76 -7.41 -7.24
C LEU A 108 8.35 -6.94 -6.81
N ALA A 109 8.07 -6.87 -5.51
CA ALA A 109 6.77 -6.42 -4.99
C ALA A 109 6.48 -4.97 -5.37
N VAL A 110 7.44 -4.08 -5.15
CA VAL A 110 7.29 -2.66 -5.49
C VAL A 110 7.17 -2.46 -6.99
N LEU A 111 7.94 -3.19 -7.81
CA LEU A 111 7.82 -3.13 -9.27
C LEU A 111 6.45 -3.60 -9.75
N LEU A 112 5.96 -4.74 -9.26
CA LEU A 112 4.64 -5.25 -9.64
C LEU A 112 3.53 -4.26 -9.25
N ILE A 113 3.60 -3.69 -8.05
CA ILE A 113 2.61 -2.69 -7.60
C ILE A 113 2.71 -1.42 -8.44
N THR A 114 3.92 -0.97 -8.75
CA THR A 114 4.13 0.23 -9.57
C THR A 114 3.59 0.04 -10.97
N VAL A 115 3.87 -1.10 -11.61
CA VAL A 115 3.44 -1.37 -12.99
C VAL A 115 1.94 -1.68 -13.06
N ILE A 116 1.46 -2.64 -12.27
CA ILE A 116 0.09 -3.14 -12.38
C ILE A 116 -0.91 -2.14 -11.78
N ILE A 117 -0.59 -1.60 -10.60
CA ILE A 117 -1.53 -0.77 -9.85
C ILE A 117 -1.35 0.71 -10.18
N ASN A 118 -0.14 1.24 -10.02
CA ASN A 118 0.07 2.69 -10.20
C ASN A 118 0.01 3.12 -11.66
N LEU A 119 0.62 2.37 -12.57
CA LEU A 119 0.62 2.70 -13.99
C LEU A 119 -0.56 2.08 -14.74
N GLY A 120 -0.98 0.87 -14.39
CA GLY A 120 -2.15 0.22 -14.99
C GLY A 120 -3.47 0.75 -14.43
N LEU A 121 -3.91 0.18 -13.29
CA LEU A 121 -5.25 0.43 -12.72
C LEU A 121 -5.51 1.91 -12.41
N ASN A 122 -4.59 2.58 -11.72
CA ASN A 122 -4.78 3.98 -11.34
C ASN A 122 -4.81 4.94 -12.54
N THR A 123 -4.17 4.57 -13.66
CA THR A 123 -4.31 5.32 -14.93
C THR A 123 -5.65 5.02 -15.57
N LEU A 124 -6.10 3.76 -15.58
CA LEU A 124 -7.41 3.39 -16.12
C LEU A 124 -8.55 4.10 -15.40
N TRP A 125 -8.50 4.16 -14.07
CA TRP A 125 -9.50 4.90 -13.27
C TRP A 125 -9.50 6.39 -13.59
N LEU A 126 -8.32 7.00 -13.69
CA LEU A 126 -8.25 8.40 -14.10
C LEU A 126 -8.73 8.62 -15.53
N LYS A 127 -8.56 7.66 -16.44
CA LYS A 127 -9.05 7.79 -17.82
C LYS A 127 -10.58 7.88 -17.82
N ILE A 128 -11.23 7.12 -16.96
CA ILE A 128 -12.70 7.13 -16.81
C ILE A 128 -13.19 8.44 -16.19
N ILE A 129 -12.40 9.05 -15.29
CA ILE A 129 -12.79 10.29 -14.57
C ILE A 129 -12.45 11.57 -15.34
N LEU A 130 -11.31 11.59 -16.05
CA LEU A 130 -10.70 12.78 -16.67
C LEU A 130 -10.71 12.76 -18.21
N ASP A 131 -11.22 11.68 -18.83
CA ASP A 131 -11.27 11.48 -20.28
C ASP A 131 -9.95 11.85 -20.99
N LYS A 132 -9.98 12.87 -21.86
CA LYS A 132 -8.87 13.29 -22.72
C LYS A 132 -7.74 14.00 -21.97
N ALA A 133 -8.00 14.51 -20.76
CA ALA A 133 -6.98 15.21 -19.97
C ALA A 133 -5.88 14.26 -19.45
N ILE A 134 -6.11 12.94 -19.49
CA ILE A 134 -5.11 11.98 -19.01
C ILE A 134 -3.85 11.94 -19.88
N TYR A 135 -3.96 12.17 -21.18
CA TYR A 135 -2.80 12.12 -22.08
C TYR A 135 -1.75 13.18 -21.76
N ALA A 136 -2.18 14.32 -21.20
CA ALA A 136 -1.28 15.38 -20.74
C ALA A 136 -0.62 15.05 -19.39
N ILE A 137 -1.33 14.37 -18.49
CA ILE A 137 -0.88 14.08 -17.11
C ILE A 137 -0.09 12.76 -17.05
N PHE A 138 -0.31 11.85 -18.00
CA PHE A 138 0.28 10.51 -18.02
C PHE A 138 1.82 10.51 -17.99
N PRO A 139 2.55 11.32 -18.79
CA PRO A 139 4.01 11.36 -18.74
C PRO A 139 4.54 11.74 -17.34
N ALA A 140 3.91 12.73 -16.70
CA ALA A 140 4.26 13.14 -15.35
C ALA A 140 4.06 11.99 -14.33
N ARG A 141 2.99 11.19 -14.48
CA ARG A 141 2.76 10.02 -13.60
C ARG A 141 3.76 8.90 -13.82
N VAL A 142 4.18 8.66 -15.05
CA VAL A 142 5.22 7.65 -15.36
C VAL A 142 6.52 8.04 -14.67
N ILE A 143 6.95 9.30 -14.84
CA ILE A 143 8.15 9.84 -14.20
C ILE A 143 8.02 9.75 -12.67
N GLN A 144 6.90 10.22 -12.11
CA GLN A 144 6.64 10.17 -10.67
C GLN A 144 6.72 8.72 -10.14
N SER A 145 6.08 7.77 -10.81
CA SER A 145 6.04 6.37 -10.37
C SER A 145 7.41 5.70 -10.46
N LEU A 146 8.19 6.03 -11.49
CA LEU A 146 9.57 5.55 -11.64
C LEU A 146 10.51 6.11 -10.57
N VAL A 147 10.34 7.38 -10.17
CA VAL A 147 11.13 8.00 -9.08
C VAL A 147 10.70 7.46 -7.72
N LEU A 148 9.42 7.20 -7.51
CA LEU A 148 8.89 6.66 -6.26
C LEU A 148 9.23 5.18 -6.05
N ALA A 149 9.36 4.38 -7.11
CA ALA A 149 9.69 2.96 -6.99
C ALA A 149 10.98 2.69 -6.18
N PRO A 150 12.15 3.31 -6.46
CA PRO A 150 13.34 3.11 -5.66
C PRO A 150 13.18 3.63 -4.23
N VAL A 151 12.47 4.75 -4.02
CA VAL A 151 12.19 5.28 -2.68
C VAL A 151 11.36 4.29 -1.86
N ASN A 152 10.29 3.75 -2.44
CA ASN A 152 9.43 2.76 -1.79
C ASN A 152 10.18 1.46 -1.48
N CYS A 153 11.06 1.02 -2.38
CA CYS A 153 11.97 -0.10 -2.15
C CYS A 153 12.88 0.14 -0.94
N LEU A 154 13.52 1.31 -0.85
CA LEU A 154 14.42 1.66 0.26
C LEU A 154 13.66 1.73 1.59
N LEU A 155 12.47 2.34 1.61
CA LEU A 155 11.64 2.44 2.80
C LEU A 155 11.16 1.07 3.29
N LEU A 156 10.66 0.22 2.40
CA LEU A 156 10.28 -1.15 2.77
C LEU A 156 11.48 -1.96 3.24
N TYR A 157 12.64 -1.80 2.59
CA TYR A 157 13.85 -2.49 3.00
C TYR A 157 14.34 -2.05 4.38
N GLY A 158 14.30 -0.75 4.69
CA GLY A 158 14.61 -0.22 6.02
C GLY A 158 13.73 -0.82 7.11
N ILE A 159 12.43 -0.99 6.85
CA ILE A 159 11.52 -1.69 7.77
C ILE A 159 11.92 -3.17 7.95
N LEU A 160 12.30 -3.85 6.87
CA LEU A 160 12.69 -5.27 6.93
C LEU A 160 14.00 -5.50 7.68
N GLN A 161 14.94 -4.55 7.62
CA GLN A 161 16.19 -4.61 8.38
C GLN A 161 16.02 -4.28 9.86
N ASN A 162 14.93 -3.60 10.24
CA ASN A 162 14.71 -3.25 11.62
C ASN A 162 14.49 -4.51 12.48
N LYS A 163 15.41 -4.73 13.44
CA LYS A 163 15.43 -5.90 14.34
C LYS A 163 14.12 -6.05 15.13
N ALA A 164 13.42 -4.96 15.44
CA ALA A 164 12.13 -4.98 16.11
C ALA A 164 11.05 -5.71 15.29
N PHE A 165 11.01 -5.47 13.97
CA PHE A 165 10.05 -6.12 13.08
C PHE A 165 10.41 -7.56 12.77
N LEU A 166 11.70 -7.89 12.65
CA LEU A 166 12.16 -9.26 12.47
C LEU A 166 11.77 -10.14 13.66
N LYS A 167 11.90 -9.62 14.89
CA LYS A 167 11.48 -10.31 16.12
C LYS A 167 9.96 -10.53 16.16
N ALA A 168 9.17 -9.52 15.76
CA ALA A 168 7.71 -9.64 15.68
C ALA A 168 7.23 -10.69 14.65
N THR A 169 7.89 -10.80 13.49
CA THR A 169 7.57 -11.86 12.50
C THR A 169 8.06 -13.26 12.87
N LYS A 170 9.06 -13.40 13.76
CA LYS A 170 9.55 -14.71 14.24
C LYS A 170 8.76 -15.26 15.44
N LEU A 171 7.96 -14.43 16.10
CA LEU A 171 7.21 -14.78 17.31
C LEU A 171 5.84 -15.43 17.03
N LYS A 172 5.52 -15.77 15.78
CA LYS A 172 4.29 -16.49 15.38
C LYS A 172 4.59 -17.72 14.53
#